data_AF-A0A7R9FV37-F1
#
_entry.id   AF-A0A7R9FV37-F1
#
_cell.length_a   1.000
_cell.length_b   1.000
_cell.length_c   1.000
_cell.angle_alpha   90.00
_cell.angle_beta   90.00
_cell.angle_gamma   90.00
#
_symmetry.space_group_name_H-M   'P 1'
#
loop_
_entity.id
_entity.type
_entity.pdbx_description
1 polymer ?
#
loop_
_entity_poly.entity_id
_entity_poly.type
_entity_poly.pdbx_seq_one_letter_code
_entity_poly.pdbx_strand_id
1 'polypeptide(L)' 'DGLGLDFPNLPYYIDGDVKLSQSLSIIRHLGRKHGLYGQTEEEQCRQDMAEQQHVDLKMAMIRAVYFQFVCALRDLP' A
#
# COMPACT_ATOMS: atom_id res chain seq x y z
N ASP A 1 0.28 -26.44 -4.43
CA ASP A 1 -0.87 -25.52 -4.35
C ASP A 1 -0.41 -24.14 -3.89
N GLY A 2 -0.73 -23.08 -4.64
CA GLY A 2 -0.34 -21.71 -4.30
C GLY A 2 -1.30 -21.04 -3.31
N LEU A 3 -0.97 -19.84 -2.83
CA LEU A 3 -1.80 -19.10 -1.87
C LEU A 3 -3.20 -18.73 -2.41
N GLY A 4 -3.40 -18.80 -3.73
CA GLY A 4 -4.67 -18.44 -4.39
C GLY A 4 -4.96 -16.95 -4.33
N LEU A 5 -3.91 -16.11 -4.49
CA LEU A 5 -4.03 -14.67 -4.61
C LEU A 5 -4.29 -14.30 -6.07
N ASP A 6 -5.24 -13.40 -6.34
CA ASP A 6 -5.55 -12.92 -7.69
C ASP A 6 -4.35 -12.21 -8.33
N PHE A 7 -3.66 -11.38 -7.53
CA PHE A 7 -2.46 -10.64 -7.92
C PHE A 7 -1.33 -10.91 -6.92
N PRO A 8 -0.51 -11.95 -7.09
CA PRO A 8 0.54 -12.29 -6.14
C PRO A 8 1.55 -11.15 -5.96
N ASN A 9 1.68 -10.63 -4.74
CA ASN A 9 2.67 -9.62 -4.38
C ASN A 9 2.94 -9.62 -2.86
N LEU A 10 4.03 -8.98 -2.44
CA LEU A 10 4.28 -8.65 -1.05
C LEU A 10 3.97 -7.16 -0.78
N PRO A 11 3.37 -6.83 0.37
CA PRO A 11 2.77 -7.75 1.34
C PRO A 11 1.46 -8.38 0.83
N TYR A 12 1.09 -9.52 1.42
CA TYR A 12 -0.23 -10.14 1.28
C TYR A 12 -0.88 -10.35 2.66
N TYR A 13 -2.19 -10.54 2.68
CA TYR A 13 -3.00 -10.79 3.87
C TYR A 13 -4.12 -11.79 3.53
N ILE A 14 -4.36 -12.75 4.43
CA ILE A 14 -5.37 -13.80 4.27
C ILE A 14 -6.24 -13.80 5.54
N ASP A 15 -7.55 -13.68 5.35
CA ASP A 15 -8.57 -13.58 6.40
C ASP A 15 -9.79 -14.41 6.00
N GLY A 16 -9.74 -15.70 6.31
CA GLY A 16 -10.68 -16.69 5.79
C GLY A 16 -10.63 -16.74 4.27
N ASP A 17 -11.76 -16.44 3.63
CA ASP A 17 -11.90 -16.42 2.17
C ASP A 17 -11.37 -15.14 1.52
N VAL A 18 -11.13 -14.08 2.31
CA VAL A 18 -10.58 -12.83 1.81
C VAL A 18 -9.07 -12.96 1.67
N LYS A 19 -8.58 -12.89 0.42
CA LYS A 19 -7.16 -12.99 0.08
C LYS A 19 -6.72 -11.75 -0.69
N LEU A 20 -5.92 -10.91 -0.05
CA LEU A 20 -5.53 -9.61 -0.60
C LEU A 20 -4.02 -9.51 -0.73
N SER A 21 -3.59 -8.88 -1.81
CA SER A 21 -2.27 -8.27 -1.93
C SER A 21 -2.44 -6.76 -2.03
N GLN A 22 -1.33 -6.02 -2.11
CA GLN A 22 -1.26 -4.55 -2.10
C GLN A 22 -1.53 -3.95 -0.72
N SER A 23 -0.54 -3.26 -0.18
CA SER A 23 -0.58 -2.72 1.19
C SER A 23 -1.80 -1.85 1.46
N LEU A 24 -2.21 -1.01 0.50
CA LEU A 24 -3.35 -0.10 0.68
C LEU A 24 -4.69 -0.84 0.72
N SER A 25 -4.85 -1.88 -0.11
CA SER A 25 -6.05 -2.72 -0.11
C SER A 25 -6.23 -3.43 1.24
N ILE A 26 -5.11 -3.97 1.77
CA ILE A 26 -5.08 -4.63 3.08
C ILE A 26 -5.46 -3.64 4.20
N ILE A 27 -4.89 -2.44 4.21
CA ILE A 27 -5.19 -1.40 5.21
C ILE A 27 -6.68 -1.00 5.16
N ARG A 28 -7.24 -0.76 3.96
CA ARG A 28 -8.66 -0.45 3.79
C ARG A 28 -9.57 -1.56 4.28
N HIS A 29 -9.23 -2.82 3.97
CA HIS A 29 -9.98 -3.98 4.43
C HIS A 29 -10.03 -4.04 5.96
N LEU A 30 -8.89 -3.90 6.64
CA LEU A 30 -8.83 -3.85 8.10
C LEU A 30 -9.60 -2.65 8.66
N GLY A 31 -9.47 -1.47 8.03
CA GLY A 31 -10.21 -0.27 8.41
C GLY A 31 -11.72 -0.50 8.40
N ARG A 32 -12.25 -1.09 7.33
CA ARG A 32 -13.68 -1.41 7.23
C ARG A 32 -14.09 -2.51 8.21
N LYS A 33 -13.30 -3.58 8.35
CA LYS A 33 -13.57 -4.70 9.27
C LYS A 33 -13.70 -4.26 10.73
N HIS A 34 -12.94 -3.24 11.13
CA HIS A 34 -12.88 -2.76 12.51
C HIS A 34 -13.56 -1.40 12.74
N GLY A 35 -14.30 -0.87 11.75
CA GLY A 35 -15.02 0.40 11.91
C GLY A 35 -14.11 1.63 12.02
N LEU A 36 -12.89 1.56 11.47
CA LEU A 36 -11.89 2.63 11.42
C LEU A 36 -11.86 3.37 10.07
N TYR A 37 -12.74 3.00 9.14
CA TYR A 37 -12.94 3.68 7.86
C TYR A 37 -14.15 4.63 7.95
N GLY A 38 -14.20 5.63 7.06
CA GLY A 38 -15.22 6.67 7.05
C GLY A 38 -16.62 6.09 6.92
N GLN A 39 -17.56 6.63 7.70
CA GLN A 39 -18.96 6.19 7.70
C GLN A 39 -19.82 6.99 6.71
N THR A 40 -19.34 8.17 6.33
CA THR A 40 -19.98 9.02 5.31
C THR A 40 -19.12 9.14 4.07
N GLU A 41 -19.74 9.49 2.94
CA GLU A 41 -19.02 9.73 1.68
C GLU A 41 -17.94 10.81 1.82
N GLU A 42 -18.21 11.86 2.59
CA GLU A 42 -17.24 12.93 2.84
C GLU A 42 -16.02 12.42 3.61
N GLU A 43 -16.24 11.62 4.66
CA GLU A 43 -15.14 11.01 5.43
C GLU A 43 -14.31 10.04 4.58
N GLN A 44 -14.97 9.21 3.77
CA GLN A 44 -14.30 8.26 2.87
C GLN A 44 -13.47 8.99 1.82
N CYS A 45 -14.04 10.03 1.19
CA CYS A 45 -13.31 10.89 0.25
C CYS A 45 -12.07 11.51 0.91
N ARG A 46 -12.20 12.04 2.13
CA ARG A 46 -11.07 12.63 2.86
C ARG A 46 -10.00 11.59 3.21
N GLN A 47 -10.40 10.39 3.63
CA GLN A 47 -9.46 9.31 3.90
C GLN A 47 -8.74 8.85 2.64
N ASP A 48 -9.47 8.65 1.54
CA ASP A 48 -8.90 8.25 0.25
C ASP A 48 -7.89 9.28 -0.27
N MET A 49 -8.21 10.57 -0.18
CA MET A 49 -7.26 11.63 -0.52
C MET A 49 -6.01 11.59 0.37
N ALA A 50 -6.17 11.45 1.69
CA ALA A 50 -5.04 11.37 2.62
C ALA A 50 -4.15 10.16 2.36
N GLU A 51 -4.76 9.00 2.06
CA GLU A 51 -4.06 7.79 1.67
C GLU A 51 -3.25 7.97 0.38
N GLN A 52 -3.81 8.63 -0.64
CA GLN A 52 -3.08 8.92 -1.88
C GLN A 52 -1.89 9.86 -1.64
N GLN A 53 -2.08 10.92 -0.84
CA GLN A 53 -0.97 11.80 -0.46
C GLN A 53 0.15 11.04 0.28
N HIS A 54 -0.20 10.09 1.14
CA HIS A 54 0.78 9.21 1.78
C HIS A 54 1.54 8.33 0.77
N VAL A 55 0.84 7.77 -0.23
CA VAL A 55 1.48 6.97 -1.29
C VAL A 55 2.49 7.82 -2.08
N ASP A 56 2.11 9.04 -2.47
CA ASP A 56 3.00 9.95 -3.19
C ASP A 56 4.25 10.28 -2.39
N LEU A 57 4.09 10.63 -1.10
CA LEU A 57 5.19 10.90 -0.19
C LEU A 57 6.11 9.68 -0.03
N LYS A 58 5.54 8.50 0.21
CA LYS A 58 6.29 7.25 0.34
C LYS A 58 7.10 6.96 -0.91
N MET A 59 6.51 7.11 -2.09
CA MET A 59 7.21 6.89 -3.36
C MET A 59 8.29 7.93 -3.62
N ALA A 60 8.07 9.20 -3.24
CA ALA A 60 9.10 10.23 -3.28
C ALA A 60 10.29 9.89 -2.37
N MET A 61 10.03 9.43 -1.14
CA MET A 61 11.09 9.00 -0.21
C MET A 61 11.84 7.77 -0.71
N ILE A 62 11.15 6.75 -1.21
CA ILE A 62 11.79 5.56 -1.80
C ILE A 62 12.72 5.97 -2.95
N ARG A 63 12.26 6.88 -3.82
CA ARG A 63 13.12 7.43 -4.88
C ARG A 63 14.31 8.18 -4.30
N ALA A 64 14.12 9.08 -3.34
CA ALA A 64 15.23 9.83 -2.75
C ALA A 64 16.31 8.91 -2.14
N VAL A 65 15.90 7.87 -1.40
CA VAL A 65 16.83 6.97 -0.73
C VAL A 65 17.48 5.98 -1.70
N TYR A 66 16.70 5.34 -2.57
CA TYR A 66 17.22 4.26 -3.42
C TYR A 66 17.66 4.72 -4.80
N PHE A 67 17.02 5.70 -5.44
CA PHE A 67 17.43 6.16 -6.77
C PHE A 67 18.76 6.92 -6.70
N GLN A 68 18.95 7.79 -5.71
CA GLN A 68 20.22 8.50 -5.54
C GLN A 68 21.35 7.54 -5.20
N PHE A 69 21.08 6.52 -4.37
CA PHE A 69 22.04 5.48 -4.03
C PHE A 69 22.39 4.58 -5.23
N VAL A 70 21.41 4.12 -6.00
CA VAL A 70 21.65 3.28 -7.19
C VAL A 70 22.40 4.04 -8.28
N CYS A 71 22.09 5.32 -8.51
CA CYS A 71 22.88 6.16 -9.43
C CYS A 71 24.32 6.32 -8.93
N ALA A 72 24.52 6.59 -7.62
CA ALA A 72 25.86 6.69 -7.04
C ALA A 72 26.64 5.37 -7.11
N LEU A 73 25.98 4.21 -7.02
CA LEU A 73 26.61 2.90 -7.20
C LEU A 73 26.95 2.59 -8.67
N ARG A 74 26.22 3.17 -9.62
CA ARG A 74 26.46 2.98 -11.06
C ARG A 74 27.76 3.65 -11.52
N ASP A 75 28.15 4.71 -10.83
CA ASP A 75 29.37 5.49 -11.11
C ASP A 75 30.59 5.00 -10.29
N LEU A 76 30.45 3.91 -9.53
CA LEU A 76 31.60 3.21 -8.93
C LEU A 76 32.32 2.36 -9.99
N PRO A 77 33.66 2.30 -9.97
CA PRO A 77 34.46 1.56 -10.95
C PRO A 77 34.24 0.04 -10.92
#